data_AF-A0A1N6GVU2-F1
#
_entry.id   AF-A0A1N6GVU2-F1
#
_cell.length_a   1.000
_cell.length_b   1.000
_cell.length_c   1.000
_cell.angle_alpha   90.00
_cell.angle_beta   90.00
_cell.angle_gamma   90.00
#
_symmetry.space_group_name_H-M   'P 1'
#
loop_
_entity.id
_entity.type
_entity.pdbx_description
1 polymer ?
#
loop_
_entity_poly.entity_id
_entity_poly.type
_entity_poly.pdbx_seq_one_letter_code
_entity_poly.pdbx_strand_id
1 'polypeptide(L)'
;MKKEVMALKIMFKNGETWTINKGFIGDLWIKQISKSFGRIGDSDFQEIFPCESLKVEIFPEADKTNSSDINLGGLETGMFERAVKNPDIEKMDILYKDSEKTNSTDVIAKETVYFPYEAIDSDRIDNAYQSSFISKENKLYIVIDKNKTAEEIYKEKL
;
A
#
# COMPACT_ATOMS: atom_id res chain seq x y z
N MET A 1 24.58 -2.02 -10.60
CA MET A 1 23.44 -1.23 -11.10
C MET A 1 22.76 -0.56 -9.91
N LYS A 2 22.69 0.77 -9.91
CA LYS A 2 22.09 1.53 -8.81
C LYS A 2 20.59 1.65 -9.03
N LYS A 3 19.81 1.22 -8.03
CA LYS A 3 18.34 1.18 -8.08
C LYS A 3 17.76 2.42 -7.41
N GLU A 4 16.66 2.93 -7.94
CA GLU A 4 15.88 4.02 -7.35
C GLU A 4 14.43 3.57 -7.20
N VAL A 5 13.80 3.88 -6.06
CA VAL A 5 12.35 3.65 -5.89
C VAL A 5 11.59 4.47 -6.93
N MET A 6 10.62 3.84 -7.59
CA MET A 6 9.80 4.43 -8.63
C MET A 6 8.34 4.60 -8.19
N ALA A 7 7.80 3.56 -7.57
CA ALA A 7 6.40 3.48 -7.19
C ALA A 7 6.20 2.43 -6.10
N LEU A 8 5.07 2.51 -5.42
CA LEU A 8 4.55 1.48 -4.54
C LEU A 8 3.36 0.83 -5.23
N LYS A 9 3.33 -0.50 -5.28
CA LYS A 9 2.15 -1.25 -5.75
C LYS A 9 1.52 -1.98 -4.57
N ILE A 10 0.43 -1.41 -4.07
CA ILE A 10 -0.39 -1.97 -2.98
C ILE A 10 -1.22 -3.11 -3.55
N MET A 11 -1.31 -4.20 -2.79
CA MET A 11 -2.14 -5.37 -3.10
C MET A 11 -3.19 -5.55 -2.01
N PHE A 12 -4.44 -5.53 -2.42
CA PHE A 12 -5.59 -5.79 -1.57
C PHE A 12 -5.90 -7.29 -1.55
N LYS A 13 -6.56 -7.75 -0.49
CA LYS A 13 -6.86 -9.15 -0.29
C LYS A 13 -7.82 -9.71 -1.35
N ASN A 14 -8.67 -8.86 -1.93
CA ASN A 14 -9.54 -9.20 -3.06
C ASN A 14 -8.79 -9.39 -4.41
N GLY A 15 -7.46 -9.20 -4.44
CA GLY A 15 -6.63 -9.31 -5.66
C GLY A 15 -6.52 -8.02 -6.47
N GLU A 16 -7.25 -6.97 -6.10
CA GLU A 16 -7.09 -5.63 -6.67
C GLU A 16 -5.70 -5.08 -6.34
N THR A 17 -5.18 -4.22 -7.21
CA THR A 17 -3.90 -3.55 -6.98
C THR A 17 -4.00 -2.06 -7.24
N TRP A 18 -3.23 -1.28 -6.49
CA TRP A 18 -3.14 0.17 -6.67
C TRP A 18 -1.68 0.60 -6.72
N THR A 19 -1.30 1.24 -7.82
CA THR A 19 0.09 1.69 -8.03
C THR A 19 0.20 3.19 -7.82
N ILE A 20 1.01 3.60 -6.85
CA ILE A 20 1.24 4.98 -6.45
C ILE A 20 2.66 5.37 -6.89
N ASN A 21 2.76 6.37 -7.76
CA ASN A 21 4.07 6.91 -8.14
C ASN A 21 4.75 7.58 -6.93
N LYS A 22 6.07 7.45 -6.81
CA LYS A 22 6.85 8.05 -5.72
C LYS A 22 6.60 9.56 -5.52
N GLY A 23 6.28 10.28 -6.59
CA GLY A 23 6.01 11.72 -6.52
C GLY A 23 4.73 12.09 -5.78
N PHE A 24 3.83 11.13 -5.56
CA PHE A 24 2.58 11.32 -4.82
C PHE A 24 2.63 10.72 -3.41
N ILE A 25 3.82 10.33 -2.95
CA ILE A 25 4.05 9.82 -1.60
C ILE A 25 4.68 10.95 -0.80
N GLY A 26 4.05 11.34 0.30
CA GLY A 26 4.62 12.26 1.27
C GLY A 26 5.62 11.50 2.15
N ASP A 27 5.25 11.26 3.41
CA ASP A 27 6.01 10.37 4.29
C ASP A 27 5.68 8.89 4.04
N LEU A 28 6.73 8.06 3.94
CA LEU A 28 6.65 6.60 3.99
C LEU A 28 7.55 6.08 5.09
N TRP A 29 6.98 5.30 6.01
CA TRP A 29 7.73 4.67 7.07
C TRP A 29 7.33 3.21 7.22
N ILE A 30 8.32 2.33 7.13
CA ILE A 30 8.14 0.89 7.32
C ILE A 30 9.04 0.45 8.48
N LYS A 31 8.42 -0.03 9.56
CA LYS A 31 9.14 -0.48 10.75
C LYS A 31 9.63 -1.90 10.56
N GLN A 32 10.93 -2.11 10.78
CA GLN A 32 11.57 -3.42 10.90
C GLN A 32 11.15 -4.41 9.80
N ILE A 33 11.64 -4.19 8.57
CA ILE A 33 11.56 -5.24 7.55
C ILE A 33 12.56 -6.33 7.93
N SER A 34 12.05 -7.50 8.29
CA SER A 34 12.87 -8.68 8.60
C SER A 34 12.95 -9.60 7.38
N LYS A 35 13.96 -10.46 7.33
CA LYS A 35 14.03 -11.54 6.35
C LYS A 35 13.62 -12.84 7.04
N SER A 36 12.60 -13.49 6.50
CA SER A 36 12.12 -14.81 6.93
C SER A 36 12.21 -15.79 5.76
N PHE A 37 12.32 -17.08 6.07
CA PHE A 37 12.29 -18.15 5.06
C PHE A 37 11.12 -19.08 5.36
N GLY A 38 10.26 -19.33 4.38
CA GLY A 38 9.05 -20.12 4.59
C GLY A 38 8.21 -20.31 3.34
N ARG A 39 6.97 -20.78 3.53
CA ARG A 39 5.95 -20.93 2.48
C ARG A 39 4.76 -20.02 2.80
N ILE A 40 4.12 -19.49 1.78
CA ILE A 40 2.89 -18.70 1.92
C ILE A 40 1.78 -19.50 1.24
N GLY A 41 0.84 -20.03 2.03
CA GLY A 41 -0.14 -21.01 1.55
C GLY A 41 0.57 -22.23 0.95
N ASP A 42 0.16 -22.63 -0.25
CA ASP A 42 0.73 -23.78 -0.97
C ASP A 42 1.94 -23.42 -1.85
N SER A 43 2.57 -22.26 -1.62
CA SER A 43 3.72 -21.80 -2.41
C SER A 43 4.98 -22.63 -2.18
N ASP A 44 5.95 -22.44 -3.08
CA ASP A 44 7.33 -22.86 -2.86
C ASP A 44 7.98 -22.16 -1.66
N PHE A 45 9.03 -22.79 -1.14
CA PHE A 45 9.85 -22.23 -0.07
C PHE A 45 10.62 -21.02 -0.62
N GLN A 46 10.45 -19.87 0.03
CA GLN A 46 10.92 -18.58 -0.47
C GLN A 46 11.40 -17.67 0.66
N GLU A 47 12.14 -16.63 0.29
CA GLU A 47 12.39 -15.49 1.16
C GLU A 47 11.10 -14.65 1.27
N ILE A 48 10.80 -14.20 2.48
CA ILE A 48 9.62 -13.41 2.83
C ILE A 48 10.09 -12.20 3.63
N PHE A 49 9.55 -11.02 3.33
CA PHE A 49 9.93 -9.78 3.98
C PHE A 49 8.76 -9.17 4.76
N PRO A 50 8.41 -9.72 5.94
CA PRO A 50 7.39 -9.13 6.79
C PRO A 50 7.93 -7.89 7.51
N CYS A 51 7.08 -6.89 7.70
CA CYS A 51 7.35 -5.74 8.55
C CYS A 51 6.52 -5.74 9.83
N GLU A 52 6.94 -4.95 10.81
CA GLU A 52 6.20 -4.77 12.06
C GLU A 52 5.07 -3.73 11.92
N SER A 53 5.26 -2.72 11.07
CA SER A 53 4.32 -1.60 10.93
C SER A 53 4.53 -0.84 9.62
N LEU A 54 3.45 -0.29 9.06
CA LEU A 54 3.45 0.65 7.94
C LEU A 54 2.78 1.96 8.37
N LYS A 55 3.35 3.09 7.94
CA LYS A 55 2.71 4.40 7.94
C LYS A 55 2.99 5.09 6.62
N VAL A 56 1.97 5.63 5.98
CA VAL A 56 2.14 6.34 4.71
C VAL A 56 1.16 7.51 4.57
N GLU A 57 1.68 8.63 4.08
CA GLU A 57 0.92 9.78 3.58
C GLU A 57 0.93 9.76 2.05
N ILE A 58 -0.24 9.93 1.45
CA ILE A 58 -0.44 9.89 0.01
C ILE A 58 -1.16 11.16 -0.44
N PHE A 59 -0.61 11.84 -1.43
CA PHE A 59 -1.13 13.11 -1.95
C PHE A 59 -2.31 12.91 -2.90
N PRO A 60 -3.23 13.90 -2.99
CA PRO A 60 -4.51 13.76 -3.70
C PRO A 60 -4.38 13.31 -5.16
N GLU A 61 -3.27 13.62 -5.83
CA GLU A 61 -3.01 13.27 -7.23
C GLU A 61 -2.91 11.75 -7.47
N ALA A 62 -2.74 10.95 -6.42
CA ALA A 62 -2.78 9.49 -6.47
C ALA A 62 -4.20 8.91 -6.38
N ASP A 63 -5.22 9.71 -6.05
CA ASP A 63 -6.61 9.29 -5.95
C ASP A 63 -7.25 9.13 -7.34
N LYS A 64 -6.83 8.08 -8.05
CA LYS A 64 -7.30 7.73 -9.39
C LYS A 64 -8.19 6.51 -9.32
N THR A 65 -9.24 6.47 -10.14
CA THR A 65 -10.08 5.27 -10.28
C THR A 65 -9.35 4.21 -11.11
N ASN A 66 -9.46 2.94 -10.70
CA ASN A 66 -8.94 1.79 -11.44
C ASN A 66 -9.90 1.41 -12.60
N SER A 67 -10.20 2.30 -13.54
CA SER A 67 -10.99 1.92 -14.73
C SER A 67 -10.19 1.95 -16.02
N SER A 68 -10.15 0.78 -16.68
CA SER A 68 -9.96 0.66 -18.11
C SER A 68 -11.24 0.96 -18.91
N ASP A 69 -12.38 1.11 -18.24
CA ASP A 69 -13.71 1.26 -18.86
C ASP A 69 -14.23 2.70 -18.76
N ILE A 70 -14.06 3.45 -19.86
CA ILE A 70 -14.55 4.83 -20.07
C ILE A 70 -16.09 4.95 -19.96
N ASN A 71 -16.82 3.83 -19.99
CA ASN A 71 -18.29 3.81 -19.99
C ASN A 71 -18.93 3.91 -18.58
N LEU A 72 -18.15 3.82 -17.50
CA LEU A 72 -18.65 3.91 -16.11
C LEU A 72 -18.59 5.33 -15.53
N GLY A 73 -18.68 6.34 -16.40
CA GLY A 73 -18.54 7.76 -16.07
C GLY A 73 -19.35 8.19 -14.85
N GLY A 74 -18.68 8.31 -13.70
CA GLY A 74 -19.18 8.99 -12.50
C GLY A 74 -19.58 8.12 -11.31
N LEU A 75 -19.42 6.79 -11.36
CA LEU A 75 -19.84 5.90 -10.25
C LEU A 75 -18.70 5.20 -9.51
N GLU A 76 -17.45 5.39 -9.92
CA GLU A 76 -16.32 4.71 -9.28
C GLU A 76 -15.77 5.50 -8.10
N THR A 77 -15.81 4.86 -6.93
CA THR A 77 -15.15 5.31 -5.70
C THR A 77 -13.64 5.43 -5.94
N GLY A 78 -13.06 6.59 -5.61
CA GLY A 78 -11.61 6.80 -5.68
C GLY A 78 -10.84 5.83 -4.77
N MET A 79 -9.57 5.59 -5.08
CA MET A 79 -8.73 4.67 -4.30
C MET A 79 -8.60 5.09 -2.84
N PHE A 80 -8.71 6.39 -2.54
CA PHE A 80 -8.67 6.89 -1.18
C PHE A 80 -9.88 6.44 -0.38
N GLU A 81 -11.07 6.67 -0.91
CA GLU A 81 -12.32 6.26 -0.27
C GLU A 81 -12.40 4.72 -0.19
N ARG A 82 -11.88 3.99 -1.18
CA ARG A 82 -11.73 2.53 -1.16
C ARG A 82 -10.81 2.05 -0.03
N ALA A 83 -9.67 2.70 0.19
CA ALA A 83 -8.71 2.34 1.25
C ALA A 83 -9.22 2.67 2.67
N VAL A 84 -10.16 3.61 2.79
CA VAL A 84 -10.85 3.93 4.05
C VAL A 84 -12.01 2.97 4.31
N LYS A 85 -12.85 2.70 3.31
CA LYS A 85 -14.06 1.87 3.49
C LYS A 85 -13.77 0.38 3.63
N ASN A 86 -12.77 -0.11 2.89
CA ASN A 86 -12.43 -1.53 2.80
C ASN A 86 -10.96 -1.71 3.20
N PRO A 87 -10.67 -1.90 4.49
CA PRO A 87 -9.30 -1.94 4.99
C PRO A 87 -8.66 -3.31 4.78
N ASP A 88 -8.39 -3.71 3.54
CA ASP A 88 -7.97 -5.09 3.18
C ASP A 88 -6.57 -5.14 2.53
N ILE A 89 -5.69 -4.21 2.84
CA ILE A 89 -4.30 -4.23 2.34
C ILE A 89 -3.51 -5.33 3.04
N GLU A 90 -2.90 -6.21 2.25
CA GLU A 90 -2.13 -7.36 2.76
C GLU A 90 -0.61 -7.18 2.59
N LYS A 91 -0.20 -6.60 1.46
CA LYS A 91 1.21 -6.48 1.08
C LYS A 91 1.42 -5.39 0.04
N MET A 92 2.68 -5.07 -0.21
CA MET A 92 3.07 -4.06 -1.17
C MET A 92 4.37 -4.43 -1.87
N ASP A 93 4.43 -4.20 -3.18
CA ASP A 93 5.68 -4.24 -3.92
C ASP A 93 6.30 -2.83 -3.95
N ILE A 94 7.55 -2.71 -3.51
CA ILE A 94 8.39 -1.54 -3.76
C ILE A 94 9.00 -1.74 -5.15
N LEU A 95 8.64 -0.89 -6.11
CA LEU A 95 9.09 -1.00 -7.49
C LEU A 95 10.32 -0.12 -7.71
N TYR A 96 11.34 -0.67 -8.35
CA TYR A 96 12.60 0.03 -8.62
C TYR A 96 12.84 0.21 -10.11
N LYS A 97 13.34 1.39 -10.48
CA LYS A 97 13.88 1.70 -11.79
C LYS A 97 15.40 1.86 -11.75
N ASP A 98 16.01 1.84 -12.93
CA ASP A 98 17.43 2.15 -13.09
C ASP A 98 17.67 3.64 -12.81
N SER A 99 18.50 3.93 -11.80
CA SER A 99 18.77 5.32 -11.39
C SER A 99 19.55 6.13 -12.44
N GLU A 100 20.24 5.45 -13.36
CA GLU A 100 21.01 6.10 -14.43
C GLU A 100 20.09 6.51 -15.61
N LYS A 101 18.87 5.97 -15.68
CA LYS A 101 17.87 6.27 -16.71
C LYS A 101 16.74 7.10 -16.13
N THR A 102 16.95 8.41 -16.06
CA THR A 102 16.02 9.38 -15.46
C THR A 102 14.58 9.24 -15.95
N ASN A 103 14.38 8.96 -17.23
CA ASN A 103 13.07 8.85 -17.89
C ASN A 103 12.58 7.41 -18.14
N SER A 104 13.28 6.38 -17.65
CA SER A 104 12.80 5.00 -17.81
C SER A 104 11.58 4.75 -16.91
N THR A 105 10.59 4.09 -17.50
CA THR A 105 9.40 3.56 -16.81
C THR A 105 9.53 2.06 -16.53
N ASP A 106 10.70 1.47 -16.83
CA ASP A 106 10.93 0.03 -16.71
C ASP A 106 11.15 -0.34 -15.25
N VAL A 107 10.37 -1.31 -14.77
CA VAL A 107 10.62 -1.96 -13.48
C VAL A 107 11.77 -2.94 -13.66
N ILE A 108 12.92 -2.65 -13.07
CA ILE A 108 14.12 -3.51 -13.13
C ILE A 108 14.24 -4.45 -11.93
N ALA A 109 13.52 -4.14 -10.85
CA ALA A 109 13.45 -4.95 -9.66
C ALA A 109 12.21 -4.59 -8.84
N LYS A 110 11.78 -5.51 -7.99
CA LYS A 110 10.75 -5.29 -6.99
C LYS A 110 11.11 -6.00 -5.68
N GLU A 111 10.62 -5.48 -4.57
CA GLU A 111 10.69 -6.12 -3.27
C GLU A 111 9.30 -6.17 -2.66
N THR A 112 8.86 -7.35 -2.20
CA THR A 112 7.50 -7.53 -1.66
C THR A 112 7.54 -7.49 -0.14
N VAL A 113 6.97 -6.43 0.45
CA VAL A 113 6.83 -6.28 1.89
C VAL A 113 5.45 -6.74 2.33
N TYR A 114 5.40 -7.63 3.33
CA TYR A 114 4.17 -8.14 3.91
C TYR A 114 3.83 -7.36 5.18
N PHE A 115 2.58 -6.95 5.31
CA PHE A 115 2.13 -6.18 6.47
C PHE A 115 1.56 -7.10 7.55
N PRO A 116 1.52 -6.65 8.82
CA PRO A 116 0.69 -7.30 9.82
C PRO A 116 -0.75 -7.45 9.30
N TYR A 117 -1.30 -8.65 9.43
CA TYR A 117 -2.64 -8.93 8.96
C TYR A 117 -3.37 -9.87 9.92
N GLU A 118 -4.61 -9.51 10.26
CA GLU A 118 -5.58 -10.35 10.95
C GLU A 118 -6.96 -10.06 10.38
N ALA A 119 -7.67 -11.08 9.90
CA ALA A 119 -9.04 -10.90 9.42
C ALA A 119 -9.97 -10.60 10.60
N ILE A 120 -10.83 -9.58 10.49
CA ILE A 120 -11.77 -9.21 11.57
C ILE A 120 -12.78 -10.33 11.88
N ASP A 121 -13.25 -11.05 10.85
CA ASP A 121 -14.12 -12.21 11.00
C ASP A 121 -13.89 -13.22 9.87
N SER A 122 -14.61 -14.35 9.91
CA SER A 122 -14.45 -15.44 8.92
C SER A 122 -14.95 -15.09 7.51
N ASP A 123 -15.82 -14.09 7.41
CA ASP A 123 -16.57 -13.76 6.19
C ASP A 123 -16.03 -12.49 5.51
N ARG A 124 -15.25 -11.69 6.25
CA ARG A 124 -14.62 -10.45 5.81
C ARG A 124 -13.12 -10.60 5.65
N ILE A 125 -12.62 -9.93 4.62
CA ILE A 125 -11.19 -9.84 4.30
C ILE A 125 -10.54 -8.57 4.88
N ASP A 126 -11.26 -7.86 5.75
CA ASP A 126 -10.80 -6.63 6.38
C ASP A 126 -9.66 -6.96 7.37
N ASN A 127 -8.53 -6.29 7.19
CA ASN A 127 -7.38 -6.33 8.07
C ASN A 127 -7.64 -5.50 9.34
N ALA A 128 -7.78 -6.18 10.47
CA ALA A 128 -7.99 -5.59 11.79
C ALA A 128 -6.90 -4.60 12.23
N TYR A 129 -5.71 -4.68 11.64
CA TYR A 129 -4.60 -3.78 11.96
C TYR A 129 -4.49 -2.58 11.03
N GLN A 130 -5.30 -2.52 9.97
CA GLN A 130 -5.32 -1.38 9.05
C GLN A 130 -6.31 -0.33 9.52
N SER A 131 -5.85 0.92 9.55
CA SER A 131 -6.66 2.11 9.76
C SER A 131 -6.25 3.18 8.75
N SER A 132 -7.23 3.93 8.27
CA SER A 132 -7.00 4.97 7.26
C SER A 132 -7.98 6.12 7.42
N PHE A 133 -7.56 7.33 7.08
CA PHE A 133 -8.49 8.46 6.93
C PHE A 133 -8.03 9.42 5.83
N ILE A 134 -8.99 10.18 5.29
CA ILE A 134 -8.73 11.28 4.36
C ILE A 134 -8.80 12.58 5.17
N SER A 135 -7.73 13.37 5.12
CA SER A 135 -7.65 14.67 5.79
C SER A 135 -8.44 15.77 5.07
N LYS A 136 -8.58 16.93 5.72
CA LYS A 136 -9.18 18.13 5.12
C LYS A 136 -8.43 18.65 3.89
N GLU A 137 -7.13 18.35 3.77
CA GLU A 137 -6.31 18.67 2.59
C GLU A 137 -6.44 17.61 1.48
N ASN A 138 -7.40 16.69 1.60
CA ASN A 138 -7.65 15.57 0.70
C ASN A 138 -6.45 14.61 0.55
N LYS A 139 -5.57 14.53 1.55
CA LYS A 139 -4.50 13.54 1.62
C LYS A 139 -4.98 12.28 2.35
N LEU A 140 -4.56 11.12 1.87
CA LEU A 140 -4.82 9.84 2.51
C LEU A 140 -3.69 9.47 3.47
N TYR A 141 -4.05 9.10 4.68
CA TYR A 141 -3.15 8.52 5.66
C TYR A 141 -3.54 7.07 5.90
N ILE A 142 -2.59 6.15 5.79
CA ILE A 142 -2.78 4.72 6.08
C ILE A 142 -1.77 4.31 7.14
N VAL A 143 -2.25 3.60 8.16
CA VAL A 143 -1.42 2.93 9.16
C VAL A 143 -1.83 1.46 9.24
N ILE A 144 -0.85 0.58 9.15
CA ILE A 144 -1.03 -0.86 9.41
C ILE A 144 -0.12 -1.22 10.59
N ASP A 145 -0.70 -1.28 11.78
CA ASP A 145 0.01 -1.50 13.04
C ASP A 145 -0.92 -2.18 14.04
N LYS A 146 -0.40 -3.14 14.81
CA LYS A 146 -1.19 -3.90 15.78
C LYS A 146 -1.69 -3.06 16.97
N ASN A 147 -1.04 -1.93 17.23
CA ASN A 147 -1.23 -1.19 18.49
C ASN A 147 -1.62 0.27 18.29
N LYS A 148 -1.53 0.81 17.07
CA LYS A 148 -1.76 2.24 16.81
C LYS A 148 -2.58 2.46 15.56
N THR A 149 -3.53 3.39 15.61
CA THR A 149 -4.33 3.75 14.44
C THR A 149 -3.77 4.96 13.68
N ALA A 150 -4.26 5.19 12.46
CA ALA A 150 -3.93 6.35 11.65
C ALA A 150 -4.29 7.65 12.37
N GLU A 151 -5.49 7.73 12.95
CA GLU A 151 -5.94 8.90 13.70
C GLU A 151 -5.08 9.15 14.93
N GLU A 152 -4.52 8.10 15.56
CA GLU A 152 -3.62 8.26 16.70
C GLU A 152 -2.22 8.75 16.32
N ILE A 153 -1.74 8.33 15.15
CA ILE A 153 -0.41 8.70 14.64
C ILE A 153 -0.41 10.10 14.03
N TYR A 154 -1.47 10.44 13.29
CA TYR A 154 -1.58 11.68 12.51
C TYR A 154 -2.66 12.60 13.08
N LYS A 155 -2.76 12.71 14.41
CA LYS A 155 -3.81 13.49 15.12
C LYS A 155 -3.92 14.92 14.61
N GLU A 156 -2.81 15.54 14.26
CA GLU A 156 -2.73 16.91 13.78
C GLU A 156 -3.20 17.10 12.33
N LYS A 157 -3.50 16.00 11.61
CA LYS A 157 -3.91 15.98 10.20
C LYS A 157 -5.41 15.70 10.00
N LEU A 158 -6.16 15.45 11.08
CA LEU A 158 -7.61 15.24 11.07
C LEU A 158 -8.42 16.48 10.64
#